data_AF-A0A388NW84-F1
#
_entry.id   AF-A0A388NW84-F1
#
_cell.length_a   1.000
_cell.length_b   1.000
_cell.length_c   1.000
_cell.angle_alpha   90.00
_cell.angle_beta   90.00
_cell.angle_gamma   90.00
#
_symmetry.space_group_name_H-M   'P 1'
#
loop_
_entity.id
_entity.type
_entity.pdbx_description
1 polymer ?
#
loop_
_entity_poly.entity_id
_entity_poly.type
_entity_poly.pdbx_seq_one_letter_code
_entity_poly.pdbx_strand_id
1 'polypeptide(L)'
;MALVQWFLQAEDAWSVAFYNSLGISVGIFAFWTWHGNPWSAPSATGWQLLILMAIVSTFFARVAMFIAVRIIGSSQLALLTPLETLLSVIWAVAFLGTGCSRSSWRAAL
;
A
#
# COMPACT_ATOMS: atom_id res chain seq x y z
N MET A 1 3.24 -30.56 6.14
CA MET A 1 1.97 -30.00 5.61
C MET A 1 1.49 -28.93 6.57
N ALA A 2 1.68 -27.65 6.23
CA ALA A 2 0.99 -26.45 6.73
C ALA A 2 1.72 -25.24 6.14
N LEU A 3 1.61 -25.01 4.82
CA LEU A 3 2.34 -23.95 4.11
C LEU A 3 1.44 -22.88 3.53
N VAL A 4 0.27 -22.69 4.13
CA VAL A 4 -0.50 -21.47 3.93
C VAL A 4 -1.12 -21.13 5.28
N GLN A 5 -0.62 -20.08 5.90
CA GLN A 5 -1.24 -19.51 7.08
C GLN A 5 -2.56 -18.90 6.62
N TRP A 6 -3.63 -19.70 6.71
CA TRP A 6 -4.96 -19.37 6.18
C TRP A 6 -5.57 -18.16 6.90
N PHE A 7 -5.25 -18.00 8.19
CA PHE A 7 -5.65 -16.90 9.04
C PHE A 7 -4.44 -16.33 9.77
N LEU A 8 -4.34 -15.01 9.85
CA LEU A 8 -3.47 -14.35 10.84
C LEU A 8 -3.84 -14.91 12.22
N GLN A 9 -2.85 -15.25 13.06
CA GLN A 9 -3.12 -15.60 14.45
C GLN A 9 -3.91 -14.45 15.11
N ALA A 10 -4.60 -14.72 16.24
CA ALA A 10 -5.51 -13.77 16.93
C ALA A 10 -4.80 -12.53 17.55
N GLU A 11 -3.75 -12.06 16.91
CA GLU A 11 -3.02 -10.84 17.16
C GLU A 11 -3.87 -9.63 16.75
N ASP A 12 -3.68 -8.53 17.48
CA ASP A 12 -4.36 -7.27 17.22
C ASP A 12 -3.90 -6.66 15.89
N ALA A 13 -4.85 -6.41 14.97
CA ALA A 13 -4.56 -5.98 13.61
C ALA A 13 -3.89 -4.60 13.56
N TRP A 14 -4.14 -3.73 14.54
CA TRP A 14 -3.48 -2.43 14.65
C TRP A 14 -2.01 -2.56 14.99
N SER A 15 -1.68 -3.43 15.96
CA SER A 15 -0.31 -3.71 16.34
C SER A 15 0.50 -4.30 15.19
N VAL A 16 -0.08 -5.26 14.45
CA VAL A 16 0.57 -5.85 13.26
C VAL A 16 0.76 -4.80 12.16
N ALA A 17 -0.24 -3.97 11.88
CA ALA A 17 -0.13 -2.91 10.89
C ALA A 17 0.95 -1.88 11.26
N PHE A 18 1.08 -1.56 12.55
CA PHE A 18 2.07 -0.62 13.06
C PHE A 18 3.49 -1.17 12.90
N TYR A 19 3.77 -2.38 13.40
CA TYR A 19 5.10 -2.98 13.27
C TYR A 19 5.50 -3.24 11.82
N ASN A 20 4.55 -3.67 10.97
CA ASN A 20 4.81 -3.85 9.54
C ASN A 20 5.17 -2.53 8.86
N SER A 21 4.39 -1.46 9.12
CA SER A 21 4.67 -0.14 8.55
C SER A 21 6.02 0.40 9.03
N LEU A 22 6.33 0.23 10.31
CA LEU A 22 7.60 0.63 10.90
C LEU A 22 8.78 -0.14 10.28
N GLY A 23 8.66 -1.45 10.10
CA GLY A 23 9.68 -2.28 9.45
C GLY A 23 9.97 -1.84 8.01
N ILE A 24 8.92 -1.57 7.23
CA ILE A 24 9.07 -1.05 5.86
C ILE A 24 9.75 0.32 5.88
N SER A 25 9.32 1.23 6.76
CA SER A 25 9.93 2.56 6.87
C SER A 25 11.41 2.50 7.25
N VAL A 26 11.79 1.65 8.21
CA VAL A 26 13.19 1.45 8.60
C VAL A 26 14.00 0.85 7.45
N GLY A 27 13.46 -0.13 6.73
CA GLY A 27 14.12 -0.74 5.57
C GLY A 27 14.39 0.26 4.45
N ILE A 28 13.37 1.08 4.11
CA ILE A 28 13.52 2.16 3.13
C ILE A 28 14.55 3.18 3.60
N PHE A 29 14.48 3.61 4.87
CA PHE A 29 15.42 4.57 5.43
C PHE A 29 16.86 4.05 5.40
N ALA A 30 17.09 2.80 5.81
CA ALA A 30 18.40 2.16 5.77
C ALA A 30 18.95 2.02 4.35
N PHE A 31 18.08 1.67 3.38
CA PHE A 31 18.47 1.63 1.97
C PHE A 31 18.87 3.02 1.45
N TRP A 32 18.11 4.05 1.83
CA TRP A 32 18.36 5.43 1.42
C TRP A 32 19.67 5.97 1.99
N THR A 33 19.95 5.69 3.27
CA THR A 33 21.21 6.09 3.93
C THR A 33 22.40 5.34 3.34
N TRP A 34 22.26 4.05 3.00
CA TRP A 34 23.29 3.28 2.32
C TRP A 34 23.69 3.87 0.97
N HIS A 35 22.70 4.35 0.20
CA HIS A 35 22.94 4.95 -1.12
C HIS A 35 23.51 6.38 -1.07
N GLY A 36 23.59 7.00 0.11
CA GLY A 36 24.18 8.34 0.26
C GLY A 36 23.44 9.45 -0.49
N ASN A 37 22.13 9.27 -0.74
CA ASN A 37 21.34 10.28 -1.45
C ASN A 37 21.27 11.59 -0.66
N PRO A 38 21.42 12.75 -1.31
CA PRO A 38 21.35 14.04 -0.64
C PRO A 38 19.96 14.23 -0.03
N TRP A 39 19.93 14.54 1.28
CA TRP A 39 18.69 14.82 1.99
C TRP A 39 18.16 16.20 1.59
N SER A 40 17.04 16.19 0.86
CA SER A 40 16.27 17.41 0.57
C SER A 40 15.11 17.50 1.56
N ALA A 41 15.27 18.32 2.60
CA ALA A 41 14.25 18.50 3.62
C ALA A 41 12.95 19.05 2.98
N PRO A 42 11.80 18.39 3.18
CA PRO A 42 10.51 18.93 2.77
C PRO A 42 10.22 20.26 3.47
N SER A 43 9.46 21.13 2.79
CA SER A 43 8.89 22.32 3.43
C SER A 43 7.89 21.94 4.53
N ALA A 44 7.47 22.89 5.37
CA ALA A 44 6.44 22.65 6.40
C ALA A 44 5.17 22.01 5.82
N THR A 45 4.73 22.49 4.65
CA THR A 45 3.60 21.92 3.90
C THR A 45 3.92 20.52 3.36
N GLY A 46 5.15 20.30 2.88
CA GLY A 46 5.61 18.97 2.46
C GLY A 46 5.53 17.93 3.59
N TRP A 47 5.92 18.31 4.81
CA TRP A 47 5.78 17.45 5.99
C TRP A 47 4.31 17.12 6.31
N GLN A 48 3.42 18.10 6.23
CA GLN A 48 1.98 17.87 6.43
C GLN A 48 1.43 16.87 5.42
N LEU A 49 1.78 17.01 4.13
CA LEU A 49 1.36 16.09 3.08
C LEU A 49 1.92 14.68 3.29
N LEU A 50 3.20 14.57 3.67
CA LEU A 50 3.84 13.28 3.97
C LEU A 50 3.15 12.57 5.15
N ILE A 51 2.86 13.30 6.23
CA ILE A 51 2.15 12.75 7.40
C ILE A 51 0.74 12.30 7.00
N LEU A 52 0.02 13.13 6.24
CA LEU A 52 -1.32 12.81 5.78
C LEU A 52 -1.33 11.56 4.89
N MET A 53 -0.43 11.45 3.92
CA MET A 53 -0.30 10.25 3.07
C MET A 53 0.11 9.01 3.88
N ALA A 54 1.07 9.14 4.80
CA ALA A 54 1.53 8.03 5.61
C ALA A 54 0.39 7.47 6.47
N ILE A 55 -0.40 8.33 7.10
CA ILE A 55 -1.50 7.89 7.96
C ILE A 55 -2.69 7.41 7.12
N VAL A 56 -3.21 8.27 6.23
CA VAL A 56 -4.48 8.02 5.53
C VAL A 56 -4.32 6.96 4.44
N SER A 57 -3.29 7.07 3.61
CA SER A 57 -3.13 6.17 2.47
C SER A 57 -2.39 4.89 2.85
N THR A 58 -1.36 4.97 3.70
CA THR A 58 -0.52 3.79 3.99
C THR A 58 -1.02 3.02 5.20
N PHE A 59 -1.14 3.67 6.36
CA PHE A 59 -1.48 2.97 7.60
C PHE A 59 -2.91 2.41 7.60
N PHE A 60 -3.91 3.21 7.24
CA PHE A 60 -5.30 2.72 7.16
C PHE A 60 -5.49 1.65 6.07
N ALA A 61 -4.81 1.76 4.92
CA ALA A 61 -4.86 0.70 3.92
C ALA A 61 -4.28 -0.61 4.46
N ARG A 62 -3.19 -0.55 5.23
CA ARG A 62 -2.60 -1.73 5.87
C ARG A 62 -3.52 -2.33 6.93
N VAL A 63 -4.14 -1.50 7.78
CA VAL A 63 -5.14 -1.97 8.75
C VAL A 63 -6.31 -2.65 8.04
N ALA A 64 -6.87 -2.02 7.00
CA ALA A 64 -7.96 -2.60 6.20
C ALA A 64 -7.55 -3.91 5.54
N MET A 65 -6.33 -4.00 5.00
CA MET A 65 -5.77 -5.22 4.42
C MET A 65 -5.67 -6.35 5.46
N PHE A 66 -5.12 -6.09 6.65
CA PHE A 66 -5.01 -7.10 7.70
C PHE A 66 -6.37 -7.52 8.25
N ILE A 67 -7.32 -6.59 8.37
CA ILE A 67 -8.72 -6.90 8.74
C ILE A 67 -9.36 -7.77 7.65
N ALA A 68 -9.21 -7.43 6.37
CA ALA A 68 -9.78 -8.18 5.26
C ALA A 68 -9.19 -9.60 5.15
N VAL A 69 -7.88 -9.76 5.37
CA VAL A 69 -7.24 -11.07 5.48
C VAL A 69 -7.85 -11.89 6.63
N ARG A 70 -8.18 -11.25 7.76
CA ARG A 70 -8.83 -11.90 8.90
C ARG A 70 -10.29 -12.24 8.65
N ILE A 71 -11.01 -11.55 7.77
CA ILE A 71 -12.43 -11.83 7.52
C ILE A 71 -12.61 -12.82 6.36
N ILE A 72 -11.89 -12.63 5.26
CA ILE A 72 -12.10 -13.31 3.98
C ILE A 72 -11.04 -14.42 3.74
N GLY A 73 -9.90 -14.36 4.44
CA GLY A 73 -8.76 -15.25 4.23
C GLY A 73 -7.77 -14.69 3.20
N SER A 74 -6.48 -15.00 3.38
CA SER A 74 -5.38 -14.46 2.57
C SER A 74 -5.47 -14.80 1.07
N SER A 75 -5.96 -16.00 0.76
CA SER A 75 -6.14 -16.47 -0.62
C SER A 75 -7.24 -15.74 -1.36
N GLN A 76 -8.34 -15.40 -0.68
CA GLN A 76 -9.45 -14.65 -1.26
C GLN A 76 -9.10 -13.17 -1.43
N LEU A 77 -8.33 -12.60 -0.49
CA LEU A 77 -7.78 -11.26 -0.65
C LEU A 77 -6.85 -11.16 -1.87
N ALA A 78 -6.04 -12.18 -2.14
CA ALA A 78 -5.16 -12.22 -3.31
C ALA A 78 -5.94 -12.18 -4.65
N LEU A 79 -7.18 -12.68 -4.68
CA LEU A 79 -8.04 -12.57 -5.86
C LEU A 79 -8.58 -11.15 -6.09
N LEU A 80 -8.49 -10.27 -5.09
CA LEU A 80 -8.86 -8.86 -5.20
C LEU A 80 -7.69 -7.97 -5.65
N THR A 81 -6.46 -8.49 -5.70
CA THR A 81 -5.29 -7.74 -6.20
C THR A 81 -5.46 -7.20 -7.64
N PRO A 82 -6.09 -7.93 -8.58
CA PRO A 82 -6.42 -7.37 -9.89
C PRO A 82 -7.41 -6.19 -9.82
N LEU A 83 -8.35 -6.21 -8.86
CA LEU A 83 -9.31 -5.13 -8.66
C LEU A 83 -8.62 -3.84 -8.16
N GLU A 84 -7.65 -3.97 -7.27
CA GLU A 84 -6.82 -2.84 -6.80
C GLU A 84 -6.07 -2.17 -7.98
N THR A 85 -5.56 -2.99 -8.90
CA THR A 85 -4.87 -2.51 -10.11
C THR A 85 -5.82 -1.76 -11.04
N LEU A 86 -7.00 -2.33 -11.31
CA LEU A 86 -8.04 -1.69 -12.14
C LEU A 86 -8.51 -0.36 -11.53
N LEU A 87 -8.72 -0.34 -10.21
CA LEU A 87 -9.12 0.87 -9.51
C LEU A 87 -8.04 1.95 -9.67
N SER A 88 -6.77 1.61 -9.47
CA SER A 88 -5.65 2.54 -9.65
C SER A 88 -5.59 3.13 -11.07
N VAL A 89 -5.86 2.33 -12.10
CA VAL A 89 -5.96 2.80 -13.50
C VAL A 89 -7.14 3.76 -13.67
N ILE A 90 -8.31 3.46 -13.10
CA ILE A 90 -9.48 4.34 -13.15
C ILE A 90 -9.18 5.69 -12.48
N TRP A 91 -8.57 5.69 -11.29
CA TRP A 91 -8.17 6.92 -10.60
C TRP A 91 -7.13 7.70 -11.41
N ALA A 92 -6.15 7.02 -12.01
CA ALA A 92 -5.16 7.68 -12.87
C ALA A 92 -5.83 8.38 -14.06
N VAL A 93 -6.77 7.72 -14.75
CA VAL A 93 -7.52 8.33 -15.87
C VAL A 93 -8.38 9.51 -15.41
N ALA A 94 -9.06 9.37 -14.26
CA ALA A 94 -9.95 10.41 -13.74
C ALA A 94 -9.20 11.67 -13.30
N PHE A 95 -8.03 11.54 -12.68
CA PHE A 95 -7.29 12.67 -12.11
C PHE A 95 -6.20 13.24 -13.02
N LEU A 96 -5.56 12.44 -13.89
CA LEU A 96 -4.55 12.93 -14.84
C LEU A 96 -5.15 13.40 -16.18
N GLY A 97 -6.45 13.21 -16.42
CA GLY A 97 -7.17 13.85 -17.53
C GLY A 97 -6.79 13.39 -18.94
N THR A 98 -5.91 12.38 -19.08
CA THR A 98 -5.57 11.82 -20.39
C THR A 98 -6.72 10.93 -20.87
N GLY A 99 -7.50 11.40 -21.84
CA GLY A 99 -8.52 10.59 -22.52
C GLY A 99 -7.91 9.27 -23.00
N CYS A 100 -8.35 8.16 -22.42
CA CYS A 100 -7.75 6.86 -22.67
C CYS A 100 -8.01 6.40 -24.12
N SER A 101 -6.94 6.33 -24.92
CA SER A 101 -6.95 5.63 -26.21
C SER A 101 -7.27 4.14 -26.03
N ARG A 102 -7.99 3.55 -26.99
CA ARG A 102 -8.56 2.19 -26.98
C ARG A 102 -7.52 1.04 -26.81
N SER A 103 -6.23 1.34 -26.89
CA SER A 103 -5.13 0.40 -26.61
C SER A 103 -4.80 0.28 -25.12
N SER A 104 -4.98 1.34 -24.31
CA SER A 104 -4.71 1.35 -22.86
C SER A 104 -5.55 0.30 -22.11
N TRP A 105 -6.83 0.16 -22.50
CA TRP A 105 -7.76 -0.80 -21.90
C TRP A 105 -7.39 -2.27 -22.13
N ARG A 106 -6.62 -2.59 -23.17
CA ARG A 106 -6.20 -3.99 -23.44
C ARG A 106 -4.98 -4.41 -22.64
N ALA A 107 -4.24 -3.48 -22.05
CA ALA A 107 -3.08 -3.77 -21.20
C ALA A 107 -3.46 -3.92 -19.71
N ALA A 108 -4.68 -3.54 -19.34
CA ALA A 108 -5.19 -3.61 -17.96
C ALA A 108 -6.03 -4.88 -17.67
N LEU A 109 -6.27 -5.72 -18.67
CA LEU A 109 -6.94 -7.03 -18.61
C LEU A 109 -5.91 -8.14 -18.85
#